data_AF-A0A938UEW2-F1
#
_entry.id   AF-A0A938UEW2-F1
#
_cell.length_a   1.000
_cell.length_b   1.000
_cell.length_c   1.000
_cell.angle_alpha   90.00
_cell.angle_beta   90.00
_cell.angle_gamma   90.00
#
_symmetry.space_group_name_H-M   'P 1'
#
loop_
_entity.id
_entity.type
_entity.pdbx_description
1 polymer ?
#
loop_
_entity_poly.entity_id
_entity_poly.type
_entity_poly.pdbx_seq_one_letter_code
_entity_poly.pdbx_strand_id
1 'polypeptide(L)'
;MPLHDRLRADPPGFGSPNIPECGVRPYSIVDKGPAYWILLALITRVITLLHPTLLKRERAMKRLKPFEYLEPNTLEEAIGILVGEGPRALPLAGGTDLLVRMKQGVVSPSLLVNLKRIAGLDRIERSAAGGTTIGALTSIAAVERYEPLRQSHPVLIQAAGLLGSPSIRSLATLGGNVGRASPAADMVPALIALKAGIVAQGPSGKREIPIDAFFKGPGSTVLGPAEIITAILLPDPAPASGAAYLKLGRREGMDCALVGVAAALSCGGDERVVDARLAIASCGPVPLRAESAEAVLLAGPLDESRLREAARATAGNSCPITDMRACSDYRKEMVEVLAYRALRAAWQTARRAL
;
A
#
# COMPACT_ATOMS: atom_id res chain seq x y z
N MET A 1 18.10 -10.31 -33.92
CA MET A 1 19.18 -10.71 -32.98
C MET A 1 18.94 -9.97 -31.67
N PRO A 2 18.72 -10.64 -30.52
CA PRO A 2 18.08 -10.00 -29.36
C PRO A 2 19.03 -9.12 -28.55
N LEU A 3 18.42 -8.08 -27.96
CA LEU A 3 18.97 -6.96 -27.22
C LEU A 3 19.41 -7.34 -25.78
N HIS A 4 20.15 -8.43 -25.59
CA HIS A 4 20.52 -8.93 -24.26
C HIS A 4 21.99 -8.73 -23.84
N ASP A 5 22.87 -8.23 -24.74
CA ASP A 5 24.32 -8.25 -24.50
C ASP A 5 25.00 -6.87 -24.33
N ARG A 6 24.27 -5.79 -24.00
CA ARG A 6 24.87 -4.43 -23.85
C ARG A 6 24.95 -3.87 -22.42
N LEU A 7 24.88 -4.70 -21.39
CA LEU A 7 25.02 -4.25 -19.98
C LEU A 7 26.15 -4.94 -19.21
N ARG A 8 27.22 -5.38 -19.88
CA ARG A 8 28.48 -5.79 -19.23
C ARG A 8 29.62 -4.86 -19.66
N ALA A 9 29.65 -3.68 -19.07
CA ALA A 9 30.84 -2.85 -19.02
C ALA A 9 30.85 -2.12 -17.67
N ASP A 10 31.73 -2.55 -16.77
CA ASP A 10 31.97 -1.88 -15.49
C ASP A 10 32.68 -0.54 -15.72
N PRO A 11 32.26 0.58 -15.09
CA PRO A 11 33.05 1.80 -15.07
C PRO A 11 34.13 1.76 -13.97
N PRO A 12 35.25 2.49 -14.12
CA PRO A 12 36.37 2.44 -13.20
C PRO A 12 36.14 3.27 -11.92
N GLY A 13 36.55 2.68 -10.80
CA GLY A 13 36.96 3.24 -9.50
C GLY A 13 36.52 4.65 -9.10
N PHE A 14 35.66 4.73 -8.08
CA PHE A 14 35.62 5.84 -7.12
C PHE A 14 35.66 5.28 -5.71
N GLY A 15 36.63 5.77 -4.92
CA GLY A 15 36.94 5.31 -3.56
C GLY A 15 35.82 5.59 -2.57
N SER A 16 35.58 4.61 -1.70
CA SER A 16 34.66 4.69 -0.56
C SER A 16 35.29 5.44 0.62
N PRO A 17 34.57 6.36 1.29
CA PRO A 17 34.97 6.84 2.60
C PRO A 17 34.70 5.75 3.67
N ASN A 18 35.63 5.63 4.62
CA ASN A 18 35.63 4.70 5.75
C ASN A 18 34.29 4.65 6.48
N ILE A 19 33.58 3.53 6.35
CA ILE A 19 32.52 3.11 7.26
C ILE A 19 33.19 2.18 8.28
N PRO A 20 33.02 2.36 9.60
CA PRO A 20 33.64 1.46 10.58
C PRO A 20 33.10 0.04 10.36
N GLU A 21 34.01 -0.90 10.10
CA GLU A 21 33.71 -2.32 9.97
C GLU A 21 33.02 -2.81 11.25
N CYS A 22 31.73 -3.13 11.14
CA CYS A 22 31.04 -3.91 12.16
C CYS A 22 31.60 -5.34 12.06
N GLY A 23 32.61 -5.64 12.88
CA GLY A 23 33.34 -6.90 12.87
C GLY A 23 32.43 -8.10 13.15
N VAL A 24 31.91 -8.71 12.09
CA VAL A 24 31.29 -10.04 12.15
C VAL A 24 32.28 -11.02 11.53
N ARG A 25 33.01 -11.75 12.37
CA ARG A 25 33.81 -12.89 11.90
C ARG A 25 32.85 -13.97 11.36
N PRO A 26 33.15 -14.63 10.23
CA PRO A 26 32.36 -15.76 9.77
C PRO A 26 32.47 -16.89 10.81
N TYR A 27 31.32 -17.32 11.34
CA TYR A 27 31.21 -18.47 12.22
C TYR A 27 31.53 -19.72 11.39
N SER A 28 32.67 -20.36 11.65
CA SER A 28 32.89 -21.72 11.16
C SER A 28 31.91 -22.65 11.89
N ILE A 29 31.17 -23.45 11.12
CA ILE A 29 30.37 -24.53 11.70
C ILE A 29 31.37 -25.54 12.25
N VAL A 30 31.58 -25.50 13.57
CA VAL A 30 32.32 -26.52 14.29
C VAL A 30 31.55 -27.82 14.10
N ASP A 31 32.20 -28.82 13.51
CA ASP A 31 31.63 -30.15 13.34
C ASP A 31 31.43 -30.77 14.72
N LYS A 32 30.21 -30.66 15.26
CA LYS A 32 29.91 -31.08 16.63
C LYS A 32 29.58 -32.56 16.60
N GLY A 33 30.49 -33.36 17.15
CA GLY A 33 30.35 -34.81 17.26
C GLY A 33 29.06 -35.26 17.97
N PRO A 34 28.73 -36.56 17.90
CA PRO A 34 27.42 -37.12 18.28
C PRO A 34 26.97 -36.80 19.72
N ALA A 35 27.91 -36.59 20.64
CA ALA A 35 27.61 -36.19 22.02
C ALA A 35 26.87 -34.85 22.13
N TYR A 36 27.16 -33.88 21.25
CA TYR A 36 26.47 -32.59 21.24
C TYR A 36 25.01 -32.73 20.84
N TRP A 37 24.72 -33.56 19.84
CA TRP A 37 23.36 -33.81 19.39
C TRP A 37 22.53 -34.58 20.42
N ILE A 38 23.17 -35.52 21.14
CA ILE A 38 22.55 -36.21 22.26
C ILE A 38 22.22 -35.22 23.39
N LEU A 39 23.14 -34.33 23.74
CA LEU A 39 22.92 -33.32 24.78
C LEU A 39 21.83 -32.32 24.38
N LEU A 40 21.82 -31.86 23.12
CA LEU A 40 20.79 -30.95 22.61
C LEU A 40 19.42 -31.64 22.61
N ALA A 41 19.34 -32.92 22.24
CA ALA A 41 18.10 -33.69 22.29
C ALA A 41 17.60 -33.86 23.73
N LEU A 42 18.49 -34.11 24.69
CA LEU A 42 18.14 -34.20 26.11
C LEU A 42 17.66 -32.87 26.67
N ILE A 43 18.35 -31.76 26.38
CA ILE A 43 17.94 -30.41 26.80
C ILE A 43 16.58 -30.07 26.21
N THR A 44 16.37 -30.34 24.91
CA THR A 44 15.08 -30.12 24.26
C THR A 44 13.99 -30.92 24.95
N ARG A 45 14.24 -32.21 25.25
CA ARG A 45 13.27 -33.09 25.91
C ARG A 45 12.93 -32.66 27.33
N VAL A 46 13.91 -32.15 28.08
CA VAL A 46 13.72 -31.58 29.43
C VAL A 46 12.93 -30.27 29.37
N ILE A 47 13.20 -29.39 28.41
CA ILE A 47 12.42 -28.15 28.20
C ILE A 47 10.97 -28.48 27.82
N THR A 48 10.75 -29.48 26.96
CA THR A 48 9.40 -29.94 26.57
C THR A 48 8.61 -30.49 27.76
N LEU A 49 9.29 -31.17 28.69
CA LEU A 49 8.68 -31.73 29.92
C LEU A 49 8.35 -30.64 30.95
N LEU A 50 9.24 -29.67 31.15
CA LEU A 50 9.07 -28.60 32.14
C LEU A 50 8.15 -27.47 31.68
N HIS A 51 8.09 -27.22 30.36
CA HIS A 51 7.28 -26.17 29.75
C HIS A 51 6.55 -26.69 28.50
N PRO A 52 5.49 -27.50 28.66
CA PRO A 52 4.73 -28.06 27.55
C PRO A 52 4.03 -27.00 26.67
N THR A 53 3.97 -25.74 27.12
CA THR A 53 3.46 -24.60 26.35
C THR A 53 4.49 -23.97 25.41
N LEU A 54 5.79 -24.20 25.60
CA LEU A 54 6.84 -23.62 24.75
C LEU A 54 6.92 -24.26 23.35
N LEU A 55 6.44 -25.51 23.17
CA LEU A 55 6.29 -26.14 21.86
C LEU A 55 4.93 -25.88 21.16
N LYS A 56 3.98 -25.16 21.79
CA LYS A 56 2.68 -24.81 21.16
C LYS A 56 2.76 -23.71 20.09
N ARG A 57 3.89 -23.57 19.41
CA ARG A 57 4.08 -22.62 18.30
C ARG A 57 4.20 -23.30 16.93
N GLU A 58 3.69 -24.51 16.77
CA GLU A 58 3.14 -24.88 15.46
C GLU A 58 1.90 -24.01 15.21
N ARG A 59 2.07 -22.89 14.51
CA ARG A 59 0.96 -22.20 13.85
C ARG A 59 0.46 -23.09 12.71
N ALA A 60 -0.15 -24.24 13.04
CA ALA A 60 -1.06 -24.89 12.12
C ALA A 60 -2.08 -23.82 11.71
N MET A 61 -2.20 -23.51 10.42
CA MET A 61 -3.23 -22.60 9.94
C MET A 61 -4.56 -23.09 10.49
N LYS A 62 -5.15 -22.34 11.43
CA LYS A 62 -6.39 -22.76 12.07
C LYS A 62 -7.45 -22.84 10.99
N ARG A 63 -8.15 -23.97 10.94
CA ARG A 63 -9.34 -24.13 10.11
C ARG A 63 -10.31 -23.00 10.44
N LEU A 64 -10.91 -22.40 9.41
CA LEU A 64 -11.92 -21.36 9.62
C LEU A 64 -13.06 -21.93 10.48
N LYS A 65 -13.51 -21.14 11.46
CA LYS A 65 -14.76 -21.44 12.15
C LYS A 65 -15.92 -21.44 11.13
N PRO A 66 -16.97 -22.24 11.33
CA PRO A 66 -18.17 -22.15 10.49
C PRO A 66 -18.71 -20.73 10.46
N PHE A 67 -19.15 -20.29 9.28
CA PHE A 67 -19.84 -19.02 9.05
C PHE A 67 -20.85 -19.21 7.92
N GLU A 68 -21.91 -18.42 7.94
CA GLU A 68 -22.86 -18.30 6.84
C GLU A 68 -22.29 -17.41 5.74
N TYR A 69 -22.77 -17.63 4.52
CA TYR A 69 -22.28 -16.94 3.34
C TYR A 69 -23.45 -16.57 2.44
N LEU A 70 -23.64 -15.28 2.21
CA LEU A 70 -24.71 -14.74 1.38
C LEU A 70 -24.15 -13.96 0.20
N GLU A 71 -24.82 -14.04 -0.94
CA GLU A 71 -24.43 -13.36 -2.19
C GLU A 71 -25.60 -12.51 -2.72
N PRO A 72 -25.86 -11.33 -2.13
CA PRO A 72 -26.90 -10.43 -2.62
C PRO A 72 -26.61 -9.98 -4.06
N ASN A 73 -27.67 -9.68 -4.81
CA ASN A 73 -27.55 -9.21 -6.20
C ASN A 73 -27.62 -7.68 -6.31
N THR A 74 -28.08 -7.02 -5.25
CA THR A 74 -28.20 -5.56 -5.18
C THR A 74 -27.44 -4.99 -3.99
N LEU A 75 -27.10 -3.70 -4.08
CA LEU A 75 -26.42 -3.00 -3.00
C LEU A 75 -27.36 -2.77 -1.81
N GLU A 76 -28.63 -2.54 -2.09
CA GLU A 76 -29.71 -2.39 -1.13
C GLU A 76 -29.89 -3.66 -0.29
N GLU A 77 -29.90 -4.84 -0.91
CA GLU A 77 -29.91 -6.13 -0.21
C GLU A 77 -28.68 -6.30 0.68
N ALA A 78 -27.49 -6.00 0.16
CA ALA A 78 -26.25 -6.13 0.92
C ALA A 78 -26.24 -5.23 2.15
N ILE A 79 -26.63 -3.96 2.00
CA ILE A 79 -26.75 -3.01 3.11
C ILE A 79 -27.82 -3.47 4.10
N GLY A 80 -28.98 -3.93 3.63
CA GLY A 80 -30.05 -4.46 4.48
C GLY A 80 -29.58 -5.63 5.37
N ILE A 81 -28.83 -6.57 4.79
CA ILE A 81 -28.24 -7.69 5.55
C ILE A 81 -27.24 -7.17 6.59
N LEU A 82 -26.32 -6.26 6.20
CA LEU A 82 -25.33 -5.71 7.12
C LEU A 82 -25.95 -4.90 8.26
N VAL A 83 -27.06 -4.20 8.01
CA VAL A 83 -27.82 -3.49 9.05
C VAL A 83 -28.48 -4.49 10.00
N GLY A 84 -29.17 -5.51 9.49
CA GLY A 84 -29.88 -6.49 10.31
C GLY A 84 -28.95 -7.33 11.19
N GLU A 85 -27.78 -7.69 10.65
CA GLU A 85 -26.81 -8.57 11.34
C GLU A 85 -25.76 -7.80 12.17
N GLY A 86 -25.58 -6.52 11.88
CA GLY A 86 -24.64 -5.66 12.59
C GLY A 86 -23.20 -6.23 12.59
N PRO A 87 -22.47 -6.17 13.72
CA PRO A 87 -21.09 -6.64 13.82
C PRO A 87 -20.86 -8.13 13.52
N ARG A 88 -21.93 -8.94 13.47
CA ARG A 88 -21.84 -10.37 13.12
C ARG A 88 -21.54 -10.60 11.65
N ALA A 89 -21.90 -9.65 10.79
CA ALA A 89 -21.70 -9.70 9.36
C ALA A 89 -20.57 -8.79 8.90
N LEU A 90 -19.76 -9.26 7.96
CA LEU A 90 -18.76 -8.43 7.29
C LEU A 90 -18.90 -8.54 5.77
N PRO A 91 -18.72 -7.41 5.04
CA PRO A 91 -18.67 -7.45 3.59
C PRO A 91 -17.41 -8.19 3.13
N LEU A 92 -17.58 -9.03 2.11
CA LEU A 92 -16.51 -9.77 1.45
C LEU A 92 -16.41 -9.31 -0.01
N ALA A 93 -15.21 -8.88 -0.41
CA ALA A 93 -14.85 -8.60 -1.80
C ALA A 93 -13.82 -9.63 -2.28
N GLY A 94 -12.55 -9.23 -2.43
CA GLY A 94 -11.47 -10.11 -2.87
C GLY A 94 -11.04 -11.19 -1.88
N GLY A 95 -11.33 -11.01 -0.59
CA GLY A 95 -11.01 -11.98 0.47
C GLY A 95 -9.52 -12.14 0.83
N THR A 96 -8.61 -11.49 0.10
CA THR A 96 -7.15 -11.65 0.25
C THR A 96 -6.60 -11.14 1.59
N ASP A 97 -7.32 -10.26 2.29
CA ASP A 97 -6.98 -9.82 3.65
C ASP A 97 -7.94 -10.41 4.70
N LEU A 98 -9.25 -10.29 4.48
CA LEU A 98 -10.29 -10.73 5.43
C LEU A 98 -10.16 -12.22 5.79
N LEU A 99 -10.04 -13.10 4.80
CA LEU A 99 -9.97 -14.55 5.06
C LEU A 99 -8.67 -14.94 5.77
N VAL A 100 -7.57 -14.22 5.52
CA VAL A 100 -6.31 -14.41 6.24
C VAL A 100 -6.46 -14.01 7.71
N ARG A 101 -7.11 -12.86 7.97
CA ARG A 101 -7.40 -12.41 9.34
C ARG A 101 -8.34 -13.36 10.08
N MET A 102 -9.31 -13.96 9.38
CA MET A 102 -10.17 -15.00 9.96
C MET A 102 -9.39 -16.27 10.32
N LYS A 103 -8.49 -16.75 9.43
CA LYS A 103 -7.59 -17.89 9.72
C LYS A 103 -6.65 -17.62 10.89
N GLN A 104 -6.23 -16.37 11.06
CA GLN A 104 -5.41 -15.93 12.20
C GLN A 104 -6.23 -15.71 13.48
N GLY A 105 -7.57 -15.76 13.41
CA GLY A 105 -8.46 -15.50 14.54
C GLY A 105 -8.55 -14.03 14.95
N VAL A 106 -8.09 -13.10 14.10
CA VAL A 106 -8.13 -11.65 14.35
C VAL A 106 -9.56 -11.13 14.26
N VAL A 107 -10.37 -11.71 13.38
CA VAL A 107 -11.81 -11.46 13.26
C VAL A 107 -12.53 -12.79 13.11
N SER A 108 -13.80 -12.86 13.51
CA SER A 108 -14.59 -14.09 13.49
C SER A 108 -16.07 -13.79 13.25
N PRO A 109 -16.44 -13.17 12.10
CA PRO A 109 -17.84 -12.94 11.78
C PRO A 109 -18.57 -14.28 11.65
N SER A 110 -19.85 -14.32 12.03
CA SER A 110 -20.70 -15.48 11.78
C SER A 110 -21.34 -15.44 10.40
N LEU A 111 -21.30 -14.30 9.70
CA LEU A 111 -21.81 -14.12 8.34
C LEU A 111 -20.83 -13.34 7.47
N LEU A 112 -20.61 -13.80 6.23
CA LEU A 112 -19.95 -13.03 5.18
C LEU A 112 -20.96 -12.66 4.09
N VAL A 113 -20.98 -11.39 3.71
CA VAL A 113 -21.82 -10.85 2.63
C VAL A 113 -20.92 -10.61 1.40
N ASN A 114 -20.92 -11.54 0.44
CA ASN A 114 -20.12 -11.42 -0.77
C ASN A 114 -20.72 -10.42 -1.74
N LEU A 115 -19.97 -9.38 -2.05
CA LEU A 115 -20.42 -8.27 -2.89
C LEU A 115 -20.27 -8.56 -4.40
N LYS A 116 -19.56 -9.62 -4.80
CA LYS A 116 -19.18 -9.87 -6.21
C LYS A 116 -20.33 -10.05 -7.19
N ARG A 117 -21.55 -10.36 -6.73
CA ARG A 117 -22.72 -10.50 -7.61
C ARG A 117 -23.46 -9.19 -7.86
N ILE A 118 -23.11 -8.13 -7.13
CA ILE A 118 -23.71 -6.80 -7.30
C ILE A 118 -23.16 -6.18 -8.59
N ALA A 119 -24.05 -5.96 -9.56
CA ALA A 119 -23.68 -5.44 -10.86
C ALA A 119 -23.15 -3.99 -10.78
N GLY A 120 -22.20 -3.66 -11.66
CA GLY A 120 -21.71 -2.28 -11.86
C GLY A 120 -20.62 -1.83 -10.90
N LEU A 121 -20.30 -2.59 -9.85
CA LEU A 121 -19.24 -2.24 -8.90
C LEU A 121 -17.83 -2.62 -9.36
N ASP A 122 -17.65 -3.20 -10.54
CA ASP A 122 -16.37 -3.68 -11.06
C ASP A 122 -15.89 -2.95 -12.33
N ARG A 123 -16.60 -1.89 -12.75
CA ARG A 123 -16.32 -1.15 -13.98
C ARG A 123 -15.34 0.01 -13.78
N ILE A 124 -14.60 0.33 -14.84
CA ILE A 124 -13.82 1.56 -14.94
C ILE A 124 -14.45 2.41 -16.03
N GLU A 125 -14.99 3.56 -15.65
CA GLU A 125 -15.78 4.41 -16.53
C GLU A 125 -15.27 5.85 -16.50
N ARG A 126 -15.28 6.48 -17.66
CA ARG A 126 -15.00 7.91 -17.78
C ARG A 126 -16.26 8.68 -17.39
N SER A 127 -16.13 9.66 -16.50
CA SER A 127 -17.25 10.52 -16.14
C SER A 127 -17.51 11.54 -17.24
N ALA A 128 -18.80 11.78 -17.53
CA ALA A 128 -19.22 12.81 -18.50
C ALA A 128 -18.81 14.23 -18.07
N ALA A 129 -18.67 14.46 -16.76
CA ALA A 129 -18.23 15.73 -16.18
C ALA A 129 -16.70 15.86 -16.07
N GLY A 130 -15.94 14.89 -16.61
CA GLY A 130 -14.49 14.77 -16.42
C GLY A 130 -14.12 13.83 -15.26
N GLY A 131 -12.89 13.33 -15.28
CA GLY A 131 -12.40 12.33 -14.33
C GLY A 131 -12.78 10.88 -14.68
N THR A 132 -12.28 9.95 -13.87
CA THR A 132 -12.47 8.50 -14.03
C THR A 132 -13.04 7.89 -12.75
N THR A 133 -14.12 7.13 -12.88
CA THR A 133 -14.73 6.36 -11.79
C THR A 133 -14.26 4.91 -11.88
N ILE A 134 -13.72 4.38 -10.79
CA ILE A 134 -13.30 2.97 -10.68
C ILE A 134 -14.18 2.29 -9.63
N GLY A 135 -14.94 1.28 -10.04
CA GLY A 135 -15.76 0.48 -9.15
C GLY A 135 -14.94 -0.18 -8.03
N ALA A 136 -15.52 -0.26 -6.83
CA ALA A 136 -14.83 -0.79 -5.65
C ALA A 136 -14.43 -2.27 -5.76
N LEU A 137 -15.13 -3.04 -6.59
CA LEU A 137 -14.85 -4.45 -6.87
C LEU A 137 -13.93 -4.67 -8.06
N THR A 138 -13.51 -3.62 -8.76
CA THR A 138 -12.48 -3.73 -9.79
C THR A 138 -11.22 -4.34 -9.18
N SER A 139 -10.75 -5.45 -9.75
CA SER A 139 -9.57 -6.13 -9.26
C SER A 139 -8.32 -5.29 -9.49
N ILE A 140 -7.29 -5.42 -8.64
CA ILE A 140 -6.03 -4.70 -8.82
C ILE A 140 -5.39 -5.09 -10.18
N ALA A 141 -5.55 -6.34 -10.61
CA ALA A 141 -5.08 -6.78 -11.92
C ALA A 141 -5.82 -6.11 -13.08
N ALA A 142 -7.12 -5.82 -12.94
CA ALA A 142 -7.88 -5.07 -13.95
C ALA A 142 -7.43 -3.60 -14.00
N VAL A 143 -7.21 -2.96 -12.84
CA VAL A 143 -6.63 -1.61 -12.77
C VAL A 143 -5.26 -1.56 -13.44
N GLU A 144 -4.36 -2.49 -13.11
CA GLU A 144 -3.00 -2.59 -13.67
C GLU A 144 -2.97 -2.70 -15.21
N ARG A 145 -3.99 -3.33 -15.81
CA ARG A 145 -4.08 -3.59 -17.25
C ARG A 145 -4.93 -2.57 -18.01
N TYR A 146 -5.58 -1.63 -17.31
CA TYR A 146 -6.49 -0.69 -17.95
C TYR A 146 -5.71 0.42 -18.67
N GLU A 147 -5.61 0.31 -19.98
CA GLU A 147 -4.73 1.15 -20.80
C GLU A 147 -4.99 2.66 -20.70
N PRO A 148 -6.24 3.16 -20.64
CA PRO A 148 -6.47 4.61 -20.46
C PRO A 148 -5.89 5.17 -19.15
N LEU A 149 -5.80 4.38 -18.08
CA LEU A 149 -5.15 4.80 -16.83
C LEU A 149 -3.62 4.74 -16.93
N ARG A 150 -3.04 3.93 -17.82
CA ARG A 150 -1.59 3.96 -18.10
C ARG A 150 -1.16 5.32 -18.65
N GLN A 151 -2.02 5.94 -19.45
CA GLN A 151 -1.76 7.24 -20.05
C GLN A 151 -2.11 8.39 -19.09
N SER A 152 -3.29 8.35 -18.48
CA SER A 152 -3.79 9.46 -17.64
C SER A 152 -3.28 9.45 -16.20
N HIS A 153 -3.09 8.26 -15.61
CA HIS A 153 -2.78 8.07 -14.19
C HIS A 153 -1.69 6.98 -13.99
N PRO A 154 -0.51 7.09 -14.63
CA PRO A 154 0.51 6.04 -14.61
C PRO A 154 0.96 5.64 -13.19
N VAL A 155 0.92 6.58 -12.24
CA VAL A 155 1.26 6.31 -10.83
C VAL A 155 0.36 5.26 -10.18
N LEU A 156 -0.92 5.19 -10.58
CA LEU A 156 -1.84 4.18 -10.07
C LEU A 156 -1.50 2.80 -10.61
N ILE A 157 -1.05 2.72 -11.87
CA ILE A 157 -0.56 1.48 -12.50
C ILE A 157 0.73 1.01 -11.83
N GLN A 158 1.65 1.94 -11.51
CA GLN A 158 2.87 1.63 -10.76
C GLN A 158 2.56 1.02 -9.39
N ALA A 159 1.64 1.64 -8.64
CA ALA A 159 1.18 1.12 -7.35
C ALA A 159 0.54 -0.27 -7.48
N ALA A 160 -0.34 -0.45 -8.50
CA ALA A 160 -0.98 -1.73 -8.76
C ALA A 160 0.05 -2.83 -9.06
N GLY A 161 1.04 -2.58 -9.91
CA GLY A 161 2.06 -3.58 -10.27
C GLY A 161 2.94 -4.03 -9.09
N LEU A 162 3.13 -3.17 -8.09
CA LEU A 162 3.92 -3.44 -6.88
C LEU A 162 3.12 -4.12 -5.75
N LEU A 163 1.80 -4.27 -5.92
CA LEU A 163 0.92 -4.89 -4.95
C LEU A 163 1.00 -6.42 -5.05
N GLY A 164 1.44 -7.06 -3.96
CA GLY A 164 1.39 -8.51 -3.78
C GLY A 164 2.01 -9.31 -4.93
N SER A 165 1.42 -10.47 -5.21
CA SER A 165 1.71 -11.30 -6.39
C SER A 165 0.59 -11.15 -7.43
N PRO A 166 0.80 -11.56 -8.70
CA PRO A 166 -0.27 -11.61 -9.69
C PRO A 166 -1.54 -12.33 -9.20
N SER A 167 -1.41 -13.43 -8.45
CA SER A 167 -2.54 -14.16 -7.87
C SER A 167 -3.31 -13.35 -6.83
N ILE A 168 -2.60 -12.55 -6.02
CA ILE A 168 -3.26 -11.62 -5.09
C ILE A 168 -3.97 -10.51 -5.87
N ARG A 169 -3.35 -9.95 -6.92
CA ARG A 169 -3.96 -8.87 -7.72
C ARG A 169 -5.20 -9.27 -8.48
N SER A 170 -5.28 -10.53 -8.94
CA SER A 170 -6.47 -11.07 -9.59
C SER A 170 -7.68 -11.15 -8.67
N LEU A 171 -7.47 -11.24 -7.35
CA LEU A 171 -8.54 -11.37 -6.35
C LEU A 171 -8.78 -10.09 -5.57
N ALA A 172 -7.72 -9.41 -5.14
CA ALA A 172 -7.80 -8.15 -4.40
C ALA A 172 -8.52 -7.09 -5.23
N THR A 173 -9.39 -6.32 -4.59
CA THR A 173 -10.12 -5.23 -5.23
C THR A 173 -9.61 -3.88 -4.75
N LEU A 174 -9.79 -2.83 -5.55
CA LEU A 174 -9.38 -1.48 -5.17
C LEU A 174 -10.09 -1.01 -3.89
N GLY A 175 -11.41 -1.18 -3.83
CA GLY A 175 -12.20 -0.85 -2.64
C GLY A 175 -11.82 -1.69 -1.42
N GLY A 176 -11.47 -2.97 -1.61
CA GLY A 176 -10.97 -3.82 -0.53
C GLY A 176 -9.61 -3.36 0.01
N ASN A 177 -8.71 -2.91 -0.86
CA ASN A 177 -7.41 -2.36 -0.46
C ASN A 177 -7.56 -1.07 0.35
N VAL A 178 -8.39 -0.13 -0.13
CA VAL A 178 -8.67 1.15 0.52
C VAL A 178 -9.45 0.94 1.83
N GLY A 179 -10.57 0.20 1.79
CA GLY A 179 -11.44 -0.04 2.94
C GLY A 179 -10.78 -0.83 4.06
N ARG A 180 -9.73 -1.61 3.76
CA ARG A 180 -8.92 -2.26 4.79
C ARG A 180 -8.15 -1.26 5.65
N ALA A 181 -7.84 -0.06 5.16
CA ALA A 181 -7.10 0.97 5.92
C ALA A 181 -5.79 0.44 6.52
N SER A 182 -5.05 -0.36 5.75
CA SER A 182 -3.70 -0.77 6.18
C SER A 182 -2.75 0.40 6.02
N PRO A 183 -1.90 0.72 7.02
CA PRO A 183 -0.82 1.71 6.85
C PRO A 183 0.13 1.36 5.71
N ALA A 184 0.24 0.07 5.36
CA ALA A 184 1.09 -0.45 4.29
C ALA A 184 0.35 -0.69 2.97
N ALA A 185 -0.84 -0.10 2.78
CA ALA A 185 -1.62 -0.27 1.56
C ALA A 185 -0.95 0.42 0.36
N ASP A 186 -0.52 -0.36 -0.63
CA ASP A 186 0.24 0.15 -1.78
C ASP A 186 -0.53 1.12 -2.67
N MET A 187 -1.86 0.97 -2.79
CA MET A 187 -2.67 1.85 -3.67
C MET A 187 -2.89 3.23 -3.06
N VAL A 188 -2.94 3.32 -1.72
CA VAL A 188 -3.43 4.51 -1.03
C VAL A 188 -2.52 5.74 -1.26
N PRO A 189 -1.18 5.64 -1.21
CA PRO A 189 -0.32 6.78 -1.51
C PRO A 189 -0.58 7.38 -2.90
N ALA A 190 -0.73 6.52 -3.92
CA ALA A 190 -1.05 6.99 -5.27
C ALA A 190 -2.41 7.69 -5.32
N LEU A 191 -3.42 7.18 -4.62
CA LEU A 191 -4.74 7.80 -4.54
C LEU A 191 -4.72 9.16 -3.81
N ILE A 192 -3.95 9.28 -2.72
CA ILE A 192 -3.73 10.56 -2.01
C ILE A 192 -3.01 11.56 -2.93
N ALA A 193 -1.95 11.12 -3.62
CA ALA A 193 -1.22 11.97 -4.56
C ALA A 193 -2.11 12.48 -5.70
N LEU A 194 -3.07 11.65 -6.14
CA LEU A 194 -4.06 11.99 -7.17
C LEU A 194 -5.30 12.72 -6.64
N LYS A 195 -5.37 13.06 -5.33
CA LYS A 195 -6.53 13.70 -4.70
C LYS A 195 -7.85 12.96 -4.95
N ALA A 196 -7.79 11.62 -4.88
CA ALA A 196 -8.94 10.78 -5.18
C ALA A 196 -10.12 11.01 -4.21
N GLY A 197 -11.34 10.82 -4.71
CA GLY A 197 -12.55 10.71 -3.92
C GLY A 197 -12.92 9.25 -3.67
N ILE A 198 -13.62 8.98 -2.57
CA ILE A 198 -14.23 7.69 -2.26
C ILE A 198 -15.73 7.88 -2.22
N VAL A 199 -16.45 7.03 -2.95
CA VAL A 199 -17.90 6.94 -2.86
C VAL A 199 -18.26 5.81 -1.90
N ALA A 200 -19.03 6.14 -0.87
CA ALA A 200 -19.61 5.18 0.05
C ALA A 200 -21.14 5.24 -0.01
N GLN A 201 -21.79 4.11 0.18
CA GLN A 201 -23.25 4.02 0.29
C GLN A 201 -23.62 3.15 1.48
N GLY A 202 -24.56 3.62 2.28
CA GLY A 202 -25.12 2.92 3.42
C GLY A 202 -26.62 3.16 3.56
N PRO A 203 -27.21 2.90 4.73
CA PRO A 203 -28.66 3.01 4.92
C PRO A 203 -29.18 4.45 4.77
N SER A 204 -28.35 5.45 5.01
CA SER A 204 -28.69 6.88 4.85
C SER A 204 -28.44 7.42 3.43
N GLY A 205 -28.12 6.54 2.48
CA GLY A 205 -27.83 6.91 1.10
C GLY A 205 -26.35 6.95 0.77
N LYS A 206 -26.02 7.72 -0.28
CA LYS A 206 -24.69 7.80 -0.89
C LYS A 206 -23.98 9.09 -0.48
N ARG A 207 -22.67 9.02 -0.22
CA ARG A 207 -21.83 10.18 0.04
C ARG A 207 -20.43 10.03 -0.54
N GLU A 208 -19.80 11.18 -0.80
CA GLU A 208 -18.42 11.26 -1.25
C GLU A 208 -17.50 11.70 -0.11
N ILE A 209 -16.32 11.10 -0.02
CA ILE A 209 -15.35 11.30 1.05
C ILE A 209 -13.98 11.53 0.39
N PRO A 210 -13.29 12.65 0.64
CA PRO A 210 -11.92 12.83 0.21
C PRO A 210 -11.01 11.73 0.78
N ILE A 211 -10.11 11.17 -0.02
CA ILE A 211 -9.18 10.11 0.41
C ILE A 211 -8.38 10.51 1.66
N ASP A 212 -8.01 11.79 1.78
CA ASP A 212 -7.26 12.36 2.91
C ASP A 212 -8.03 12.28 4.24
N ALA A 213 -9.36 12.34 4.17
CA ALA A 213 -10.24 12.33 5.33
C ALA A 213 -10.75 10.91 5.67
N PHE A 214 -10.34 9.88 4.92
CA PHE A 214 -10.95 8.56 5.02
C PHE A 214 -10.43 7.71 6.18
N PHE A 215 -9.17 7.86 6.56
CA PHE A 215 -8.48 6.98 7.50
C PHE A 215 -8.45 7.57 8.92
N LYS A 216 -8.92 6.81 9.91
CA LYS A 216 -8.86 7.21 11.34
C LYS A 216 -7.73 6.55 12.12
N GLY A 217 -7.21 5.43 11.62
CA GLY A 217 -6.16 4.64 12.28
C GLY A 217 -5.92 3.31 11.56
N PRO A 218 -4.97 2.48 12.04
CA PRO A 218 -4.70 1.18 11.45
C PRO A 218 -5.95 0.29 11.41
N GLY A 219 -6.44 -0.02 10.22
CA GLY A 219 -7.65 -0.82 10.05
C GLY A 219 -8.97 -0.11 10.38
N SER A 220 -8.97 1.22 10.50
CA SER A 220 -10.13 2.01 10.88
C SER A 220 -10.36 3.17 9.90
N THR A 221 -11.60 3.32 9.45
CA THR A 221 -12.04 4.31 8.46
C THR A 221 -13.21 5.14 8.98
N VAL A 222 -13.55 6.23 8.32
CA VAL A 222 -14.74 7.04 8.61
C VAL A 222 -16.07 6.40 8.18
N LEU A 223 -16.03 5.19 7.61
CA LEU A 223 -17.25 4.46 7.26
C LEU A 223 -18.10 4.21 8.52
N GLY A 224 -19.39 4.49 8.39
CA GLY A 224 -20.41 4.14 9.35
C GLY A 224 -20.80 2.66 9.27
N PRO A 225 -21.62 2.20 10.22
CA PRO A 225 -22.17 0.85 10.18
C PRO A 225 -22.90 0.58 8.85
N ALA A 226 -22.63 -0.59 8.27
CA ALA A 226 -23.20 -1.03 7.00
C ALA A 226 -22.95 -0.11 5.78
N GLU A 227 -21.99 0.83 5.86
CA GLU A 227 -21.52 1.53 4.66
C GLU A 227 -20.56 0.66 3.85
N ILE A 228 -20.74 0.67 2.53
CA ILE A 228 -19.93 -0.04 1.54
C ILE A 228 -19.28 1.00 0.62
N ILE A 229 -17.98 0.87 0.36
CA ILE A 229 -17.32 1.62 -0.70
C ILE A 229 -17.83 1.09 -2.04
N THR A 230 -18.39 1.96 -2.88
CA THR A 230 -18.93 1.59 -4.19
C THR A 230 -18.01 1.99 -5.33
N ALA A 231 -17.26 3.09 -5.19
CA ALA A 231 -16.31 3.54 -6.20
C ALA A 231 -15.18 4.41 -5.63
N ILE A 232 -14.12 4.55 -6.42
CA ILE A 232 -13.04 5.52 -6.26
C ILE A 232 -13.11 6.49 -7.44
N LEU A 233 -13.06 7.78 -7.16
CA LEU A 233 -13.12 8.86 -8.14
C LEU A 233 -11.73 9.43 -8.34
N LEU A 234 -11.27 9.49 -9.58
CA LEU A 234 -10.02 10.14 -9.97
C LEU A 234 -10.35 11.42 -10.73
N PRO A 235 -9.83 12.59 -10.32
CA PRO A 235 -9.93 13.80 -11.12
C PRO A 235 -9.11 13.66 -12.41
N ASP A 236 -9.23 14.63 -13.30
CA ASP A 236 -8.35 14.67 -14.46
C ASP A 236 -6.94 15.11 -14.12
N PRO A 237 -5.92 14.52 -14.78
CA PRO A 237 -4.57 15.01 -14.64
C PRO A 237 -4.53 16.47 -15.10
N ALA A 238 -3.95 17.33 -14.28
CA ALA A 238 -3.69 18.70 -14.67
C ALA A 238 -2.75 18.74 -15.89
N PRO A 239 -2.81 19.80 -16.73
CA PRO A 239 -1.79 20.04 -17.74
C PRO A 239 -0.39 20.07 -17.11
N ALA A 240 0.63 19.69 -17.89
CA ALA A 240 2.02 19.69 -17.46
C ALA A 240 2.23 19.03 -16.07
N SER A 241 1.59 17.88 -15.87
CA SER A 241 1.66 17.12 -14.62
C SER A 241 2.50 15.86 -14.74
N GLY A 242 2.99 15.40 -13.59
CA GLY A 242 3.70 14.14 -13.48
C GLY A 242 3.51 13.55 -12.09
N ALA A 243 3.55 12.22 -12.02
CA ALA A 243 3.44 11.51 -10.77
C ALA A 243 4.27 10.23 -10.78
N ALA A 244 4.75 9.82 -9.61
CA ALA A 244 5.53 8.61 -9.42
C ALA A 244 5.24 7.97 -8.06
N TYR A 245 5.27 6.65 -8.00
CA TYR A 245 5.21 5.88 -6.76
C TYR A 245 6.41 4.96 -6.66
N LEU A 246 7.09 5.01 -5.51
CA LEU A 246 8.23 4.17 -5.20
C LEU A 246 7.97 3.40 -3.91
N LYS A 247 8.33 2.12 -3.93
CA LYS A 247 8.19 1.20 -2.79
C LYS A 247 9.53 0.58 -2.45
N LEU A 248 9.93 0.70 -1.20
CA LEU A 248 10.99 -0.08 -0.60
C LEU A 248 10.39 -1.28 0.13
N GLY A 249 10.90 -2.47 -0.14
CA GLY A 249 10.60 -3.72 0.58
C GLY A 249 11.89 -4.49 0.86
N ARG A 250 11.82 -5.60 1.60
CA ARG A 250 13.02 -6.43 1.90
C ARG A 250 13.44 -7.32 0.73
N ARG A 251 12.59 -7.44 -0.29
CA ARG A 251 12.79 -8.22 -1.50
C ARG A 251 12.00 -7.60 -2.65
N GLU A 252 12.35 -7.98 -3.86
CA GLU A 252 11.59 -7.59 -5.05
C GLU A 252 10.23 -8.31 -5.09
N GLY A 253 9.17 -7.55 -4.83
CA GLY A 253 7.78 -8.04 -4.88
C GLY A 253 7.32 -8.85 -3.66
N MET A 254 6.00 -9.04 -3.56
CA MET A 254 5.35 -9.88 -2.54
C MET A 254 5.74 -9.57 -1.08
N ASP A 255 6.07 -8.32 -0.75
CA ASP A 255 6.28 -7.85 0.63
C ASP A 255 5.43 -6.61 0.88
N CYS A 256 5.05 -6.40 2.14
CA CYS A 256 4.48 -5.10 2.55
C CYS A 256 5.57 -4.04 2.43
N ALA A 257 5.19 -2.81 2.06
CA ALA A 257 6.15 -1.71 2.01
C ALA A 257 6.84 -1.52 3.37
N LEU A 258 8.17 -1.44 3.38
CA LEU A 258 8.93 -0.82 4.47
C LEU A 258 8.65 0.69 4.48
N VAL A 259 8.74 1.28 3.29
CA VAL A 259 8.44 2.67 2.98
C VAL A 259 7.82 2.71 1.60
N GLY A 260 6.69 3.41 1.46
CA GLY A 260 6.14 3.76 0.14
C GLY A 260 6.00 5.27 0.06
N VAL A 261 6.40 5.88 -1.05
CA VAL A 261 6.20 7.32 -1.28
C VAL A 261 5.62 7.52 -2.67
N ALA A 262 4.48 8.22 -2.73
CA ALA A 262 3.92 8.76 -3.96
C ALA A 262 4.12 10.28 -3.98
N ALA A 263 4.48 10.81 -5.14
CA ALA A 263 4.52 12.25 -5.39
C ALA A 263 3.80 12.55 -6.70
N ALA A 264 3.01 13.61 -6.71
CA ALA A 264 2.40 14.19 -7.90
C ALA A 264 2.60 15.70 -7.87
N LEU A 265 2.88 16.30 -9.03
CA LEU A 265 2.96 17.75 -9.18
C LEU A 265 2.55 18.19 -10.58
N SER A 266 2.17 19.45 -10.73
CA SER A 266 2.00 20.11 -12.01
C SER A 266 2.71 21.45 -12.06
N CYS A 267 3.14 21.82 -13.26
CA CYS A 267 3.84 23.07 -13.53
C CYS A 267 2.95 24.05 -14.31
N GLY A 268 3.07 25.34 -14.01
CA GLY A 268 2.57 26.41 -14.86
C GLY A 268 3.46 26.65 -16.07
N GLY A 269 3.03 27.54 -16.97
CA GLY A 269 3.79 27.87 -18.19
C GLY A 269 5.15 28.52 -17.95
N ASP A 270 5.41 29.02 -16.74
CA ASP A 270 6.69 29.56 -16.29
C ASP A 270 7.59 28.52 -15.57
N GLU A 271 7.30 27.23 -15.78
CA GLU A 271 7.90 26.06 -15.12
C GLU A 271 7.73 26.00 -13.58
N ARG A 272 7.00 26.93 -12.96
CA ARG A 272 6.76 26.89 -11.50
C ARG A 272 5.75 25.83 -11.11
N VAL A 273 5.95 25.20 -9.96
CA VAL A 273 4.96 24.25 -9.41
C VAL A 273 3.71 25.02 -8.99
N VAL A 274 2.56 24.63 -9.54
CA VAL A 274 1.24 25.23 -9.21
C VAL A 274 0.38 24.31 -8.36
N ASP A 275 0.67 23.01 -8.38
CA ASP A 275 0.04 22.01 -7.53
C ASP A 275 1.03 20.90 -7.19
N ALA A 276 0.96 20.40 -5.96
CA ALA A 276 1.78 19.28 -5.50
C ALA A 276 1.06 18.48 -4.42
N ARG A 277 1.26 17.16 -4.43
CA ARG A 277 0.83 16.24 -3.37
C ARG A 277 1.89 15.17 -3.14
N LEU A 278 2.14 14.88 -1.87
CA LEU A 278 3.01 13.79 -1.46
C LEU A 278 2.33 12.93 -0.42
N ALA A 279 2.49 11.62 -0.55
CA ALA A 279 1.88 10.64 0.32
C ALA A 279 2.86 9.55 0.73
N ILE A 280 2.78 9.12 1.99
CA ILE A 280 3.69 8.16 2.61
C ILE A 280 2.89 6.95 3.10
N ALA A 281 3.32 5.73 2.73
CA ALA A 281 2.86 4.48 3.31
C ALA A 281 3.90 3.89 4.28
N SER A 282 3.41 3.11 5.24
CA SER A 282 4.16 2.35 6.24
C SER A 282 4.99 3.15 7.25
N CYS A 283 5.02 4.48 7.15
CA CYS A 283 5.76 5.36 8.07
C CYS A 283 4.84 6.30 8.85
N GLY A 284 3.67 5.80 9.25
CA GLY A 284 2.67 6.48 10.06
C GLY A 284 1.57 5.51 10.50
N PRO A 285 0.70 5.90 11.45
CA PRO A 285 -0.44 5.09 11.88
C PRO A 285 -1.51 4.94 10.77
N VAL A 286 -1.52 5.85 9.80
CA VAL A 286 -2.29 5.79 8.56
C VAL A 286 -1.38 6.25 7.41
N PRO A 287 -1.72 6.01 6.14
CA PRO A 287 -1.04 6.68 5.04
C PRO A 287 -1.12 8.20 5.22
N LEU A 288 0.03 8.89 5.15
CA LEU A 288 0.16 10.30 5.52
C LEU A 288 0.31 11.18 4.29
N ARG A 289 -0.37 12.33 4.27
CA ARG A 289 -0.06 13.44 3.37
C ARG A 289 1.10 14.26 3.94
N ALA A 290 2.06 14.64 3.11
CA ALA A 290 3.22 15.44 3.53
C ALA A 290 3.05 16.93 3.17
N GLU A 291 2.18 17.62 3.92
CA GLU A 291 1.80 19.02 3.63
C GLU A 291 2.98 20.01 3.69
N SER A 292 3.95 19.79 4.57
CA SER A 292 5.14 20.64 4.63
C SER A 292 6.01 20.53 3.37
N ALA A 293 6.03 19.37 2.71
CA ALA A 293 6.73 19.22 1.44
C ALA A 293 6.02 19.97 0.31
N GLU A 294 4.68 19.96 0.30
CA GLU A 294 3.88 20.70 -0.67
C GLU A 294 4.12 22.21 -0.57
N ALA A 295 4.17 22.75 0.66
CA ALA A 295 4.47 24.16 0.90
C ALA A 295 5.86 24.57 0.36
N VAL A 296 6.88 23.73 0.55
CA VAL A 296 8.24 23.98 0.02
C VAL A 296 8.23 24.06 -1.51
N LEU A 297 7.51 23.13 -2.16
CA LEU A 297 7.44 23.07 -3.62
C LEU A 297 6.73 24.28 -4.23
N LEU A 298 5.67 24.78 -3.58
CA LEU A 298 4.89 25.93 -4.05
C LEU A 298 5.58 27.28 -3.81
N ALA A 299 6.58 27.34 -2.91
CA ALA A 299 7.19 28.60 -2.48
C ALA A 299 8.16 29.24 -3.50
N GLY A 300 8.41 28.63 -4.67
CA GLY A 300 9.37 29.17 -5.63
C GLY A 300 9.77 28.22 -6.75
N PRO A 301 10.81 28.56 -7.53
CA PRO A 301 11.24 27.77 -8.67
C PRO A 301 11.75 26.39 -8.22
N LEU A 302 11.42 25.37 -8.99
CA LEU A 302 11.82 24.00 -8.69
C LEU A 302 13.22 23.72 -9.24
N ASP A 303 14.14 23.35 -8.36
CA ASP A 303 15.49 22.91 -8.68
C ASP A 303 15.89 21.71 -7.79
N GLU A 304 17.09 21.17 -8.02
CA GLU A 304 17.59 20.02 -7.24
C GLU A 304 17.72 20.32 -5.74
N SER A 305 17.93 21.59 -5.34
CA SER A 305 18.01 21.98 -3.92
C SER A 305 16.63 21.93 -3.27
N ARG A 306 15.62 22.52 -3.90
CA ARG A 306 14.22 22.54 -3.44
C ARG A 306 13.61 21.14 -3.44
N LEU A 307 13.94 20.29 -4.40
CA LEU A 307 13.55 18.87 -4.38
C LEU A 307 14.08 18.15 -3.12
N ARG A 308 15.33 18.41 -2.74
CA ARG A 308 15.91 17.83 -1.52
C ARG A 308 15.31 18.42 -0.25
N GLU A 309 14.99 19.71 -0.26
CA GLU A 309 14.27 20.35 0.85
C GLU A 309 12.87 19.76 1.05
N ALA A 310 12.10 19.61 -0.02
CA ALA A 310 10.79 18.99 0.02
C ALA A 310 10.88 17.52 0.46
N ALA A 311 11.92 16.80 0.05
CA ALA A 311 12.17 15.43 0.49
C ALA A 311 12.44 15.35 2.01
N ARG A 312 13.28 16.25 2.56
CA ARG A 312 13.49 16.37 4.02
C ARG A 312 12.20 16.70 4.75
N ALA A 313 11.41 17.64 4.22
CA ALA A 313 10.11 17.99 4.79
C ALA A 313 9.15 16.78 4.81
N THR A 314 9.16 15.96 3.74
CA THR A 314 8.38 14.72 3.67
C THR A 314 8.77 13.74 4.78
N ALA A 315 10.06 13.54 5.02
CA ALA A 315 10.53 12.72 6.14
C ALA A 315 10.12 13.30 7.49
N GLY A 316 10.07 14.63 7.62
CA GLY A 316 9.56 15.35 8.79
C GLY A 316 8.10 15.03 9.12
N ASN A 317 7.26 14.76 8.12
CA ASN A 317 5.86 14.35 8.34
C ASN A 317 5.72 12.89 8.80
N SER A 318 6.76 12.06 8.65
CA SER A 318 6.67 10.63 8.96
C SER A 318 6.82 10.34 10.47
N CYS A 319 6.12 9.30 10.92
CA CYS A 319 6.17 8.78 12.29
C CYS A 319 6.26 7.23 12.27
N PRO A 320 7.37 6.65 11.77
CA PRO A 320 7.52 5.20 11.65
C PRO A 320 7.74 4.51 13.01
N ILE A 321 7.25 3.28 13.13
CA ILE A 321 7.60 2.38 14.24
C ILE A 321 8.91 1.64 13.96
N THR A 322 9.56 1.16 15.01
CA THR A 322 10.60 0.11 14.92
C THR A 322 9.94 -1.26 15.04
N ASP A 323 10.21 -2.14 14.07
CA ASP A 323 9.77 -3.54 14.11
C ASP A 323 10.87 -4.47 13.56
N MET A 324 10.56 -5.76 13.44
CA MET A 324 11.48 -6.77 12.91
C MET A 324 11.95 -6.54 11.46
N ARG A 325 11.33 -5.60 10.73
CA ARG A 325 11.64 -5.33 9.33
C ARG A 325 12.64 -4.18 9.18
N ALA A 326 12.56 -3.16 10.04
CA ALA A 326 13.50 -2.04 10.09
C ALA A 326 13.26 -1.15 11.33
N CYS A 327 14.29 -0.43 11.77
CA CYS A 327 14.18 0.63 12.77
C CYS A 327 13.51 1.90 12.18
N SER A 328 12.95 2.72 13.07
CA SER A 328 12.29 3.98 12.74
C SER A 328 13.23 4.95 12.02
N ASP A 329 14.50 5.03 12.45
CA ASP A 329 15.49 5.98 11.90
C ASP A 329 15.79 5.65 10.43
N TYR A 330 16.05 4.37 10.13
CA TYR A 330 16.25 3.92 8.76
C TYR A 330 15.01 4.19 7.90
N ARG A 331 13.80 3.92 8.41
CA ARG A 331 12.55 4.20 7.68
C ARG A 331 12.43 5.69 7.36
N LYS A 332 12.74 6.56 8.32
CA LYS A 332 12.68 8.02 8.14
C LYS A 332 13.69 8.52 7.11
N GLU A 333 14.91 8.01 7.12
CA GLU A 333 15.91 8.30 6.10
C GLU A 333 15.46 7.82 4.71
N MET A 334 14.87 6.61 4.63
CA MET A 334 14.35 6.07 3.37
C MET A 334 13.13 6.83 2.85
N VAL A 335 12.31 7.45 3.73
CA VAL A 335 11.25 8.37 3.28
C VAL A 335 11.86 9.55 2.51
N GLU A 336 12.92 10.19 3.03
CA GLU A 336 13.59 11.29 2.34
C GLU A 336 14.15 10.84 0.97
N VAL A 337 14.87 9.71 0.94
CA VAL A 337 15.46 9.18 -0.29
C VAL A 337 14.40 8.89 -1.35
N LEU A 338 13.31 8.23 -0.97
CA LEU A 338 12.23 7.91 -1.90
C LEU A 338 11.43 9.15 -2.31
N ALA A 339 11.21 10.11 -1.41
CA ALA A 339 10.53 11.36 -1.72
C ALA A 339 11.29 12.17 -2.77
N TYR A 340 12.61 12.33 -2.61
CA TYR A 340 13.44 13.00 -3.61
C TYR A 340 13.36 12.31 -4.98
N ARG A 341 13.48 10.97 -5.01
CA ARG A 341 13.41 10.19 -6.26
C ARG A 341 12.02 10.29 -6.93
N ALA A 342 10.95 10.20 -6.15
CA ALA A 342 9.59 10.30 -6.65
C ALA A 342 9.29 11.71 -7.20
N LEU A 343 9.67 12.76 -6.47
CA LEU A 343 9.53 14.14 -6.92
C LEU A 343 10.31 14.42 -8.19
N ARG A 344 11.57 13.97 -8.27
CA ARG A 344 12.40 14.14 -9.46
C ARG A 344 11.79 13.46 -10.68
N ALA A 345 11.26 12.24 -10.53
CA ALA A 345 10.57 11.54 -11.61
C ALA A 345 9.26 12.23 -12.04
N ALA A 346 8.48 12.72 -11.07
CA ALA A 346 7.28 13.50 -11.32
C ALA A 346 7.60 14.79 -12.09
N TRP A 347 8.62 15.54 -11.65
CA TRP A 347 9.05 16.78 -12.30
C TRP A 347 9.55 16.56 -13.72
N GLN A 348 10.36 15.53 -13.97
CA GLN A 348 10.82 15.19 -15.32
C GLN A 348 9.68 14.83 -16.28
N THR A 349 8.59 14.28 -15.76
CA THR A 349 7.39 13.99 -16.55
C THR A 349 6.61 15.27 -16.83
N ALA A 350 6.36 16.07 -15.79
CA ALA A 350 5.67 17.36 -15.91
C ALA A 350 6.33 18.29 -16.94
N ARG A 351 7.67 18.44 -16.87
CA ARG A 351 8.43 19.28 -17.81
C ARG A 351 8.38 18.83 -19.26
N ARG A 352 8.25 17.53 -19.52
CA ARG A 352 8.13 17.00 -20.89
C ARG A 352 6.75 17.27 -21.51
N ALA A 353 5.79 17.68 -20.68
CA ALA A 353 4.44 18.01 -21.08
C ALA A 353 4.16 19.54 -21.08
N LEU A 354 5.17 20.37 -20.77
CA LEU A 354 5.18 21.82 -21.03
C LEU A 354 5.53 22.10 -22.49
#